data_AF-A0A1Q3P483-F1
#
_entry.id   AF-A0A1Q3P483-F1
#
_cell.length_a   1.000
_cell.length_b   1.000
_cell.length_c   1.000
_cell.angle_alpha   90.00
_cell.angle_beta   90.00
_cell.angle_gamma   90.00
#
_symmetry.space_group_name_H-M   'P 1'
#
loop_
_entity.id
_entity.type
_entity.pdbx_description
1 polymer ?
#
loop_
_entity_poly.entity_id
_entity_poly.type
_entity_poly.pdbx_seq_one_letter_code
_entity_poly.pdbx_strand_id
1 'polypeptide(L)'
;MERKVEIRLRHWVFVDEVKFFGPGRYELLERIAETGSISQAAKEMGLSYKKAWAMVDAMNTLGKGPYVVTQKGGTKGGGTVLTDTARNVMAAYKRLNDKLNAALAEEPELLSLI
;
A
#
# COMPACT_ATOMS: atom_id res chain seq x y z
N MET A 1 -37.16 3.84 -2.11
CA MET A 1 -35.76 3.65 -2.56
C MET A 1 -35.05 2.92 -1.43
N GLU A 2 -34.57 1.70 -1.64
CA GLU A 2 -33.71 1.02 -0.67
C GLU A 2 -32.40 1.81 -0.55
N ARG A 3 -32.03 2.19 0.68
CA ARG A 3 -30.74 2.82 0.96
C ARG A 3 -29.71 1.71 1.12
N LYS A 4 -28.61 1.80 0.38
CA LYS A 4 -27.45 0.95 0.58
C LYS A 4 -26.60 1.52 1.72
N VAL A 5 -26.52 0.79 2.83
CA VAL A 5 -25.67 1.12 3.99
C VAL A 5 -24.41 0.25 3.90
N GLU A 6 -23.24 0.85 4.06
CA GLU A 6 -21.97 0.12 4.09
C GLU A 6 -20.99 0.72 5.09
N ILE A 7 -20.22 -0.15 5.75
CA ILE A 7 -19.15 0.26 6.67
C ILE A 7 -17.83 0.21 5.92
N ARG A 8 -17.07 1.31 5.95
CA ARG A 8 -15.73 1.41 5.35
C ARG A 8 -14.69 1.62 6.43
N LEU A 9 -13.63 0.81 6.41
CA LEU A 9 -12.48 0.97 7.30
C LEU A 9 -11.19 1.18 6.51
N ARG A 10 -10.34 2.08 7.00
CA ARG A 10 -8.93 2.20 6.60
C ARG A 10 -8.09 2.15 7.87
N HIS A 11 -6.98 1.43 7.81
CA HIS A 11 -6.07 1.27 8.95
C HIS A 11 -4.63 1.56 8.52
N TRP A 12 -3.82 2.02 9.48
CA TRP A 12 -2.40 2.30 9.26
C TRP A 12 -1.58 1.56 10.30
N VAL A 13 -0.41 1.06 9.87
CA VAL A 13 0.58 0.42 10.73
C VAL A 13 1.68 1.44 10.99
N PHE A 14 2.01 1.62 12.26
CA PHE A 14 3.07 2.50 12.71
C PHE A 14 4.27 1.68 13.18
N VAL A 15 5.46 2.21 12.94
CA VAL A 15 6.71 1.78 13.59
C VAL A 15 7.18 3.02 14.33
N ASP A 16 7.23 2.93 15.65
CA ASP A 16 7.29 4.08 16.55
C ASP A 16 6.20 5.10 16.17
N GLU A 17 6.56 6.36 15.91
CA GLU A 17 5.64 7.43 15.49
C GLU A 17 5.54 7.59 13.96
N VAL A 18 6.24 6.75 13.21
CA VAL A 18 6.21 6.82 11.75
C VAL A 18 5.09 5.96 11.22
N LYS A 19 4.15 6.60 10.53
CA LYS A 19 3.17 5.89 9.69
C LYS A 19 3.95 5.05 8.68
N PHE A 20 4.11 3.77 8.95
CA PHE A 20 5.01 2.88 8.24
C PHE A 20 4.33 2.19 7.06
N PHE A 21 3.11 1.68 7.26
CA PHE A 21 2.35 0.98 6.22
C PHE A 21 0.85 1.32 6.28
N GLY A 22 0.11 1.03 5.21
CA GLY A 22 -1.31 1.38 5.07
C GLY A 22 -1.71 1.55 3.61
N PRO A 23 -2.93 2.06 3.32
CA PRO A 23 -3.51 2.04 1.97
C PRO A 23 -2.61 2.69 0.92
N GLY A 24 -2.06 3.87 1.21
CA GLY A 24 -1.25 4.59 0.23
C GLY A 24 0.10 3.92 -0.09
N ARG A 25 0.74 3.24 0.88
CA ARG A 25 1.99 2.52 0.60
C ARG A 25 1.73 1.16 -0.05
N TYR A 26 0.63 0.51 0.32
CA TYR A 26 0.16 -0.69 -0.35
C TYR A 26 -0.11 -0.41 -1.83
N GLU A 27 -0.91 0.63 -2.14
CA GLU A 27 -1.18 1.06 -3.52
C GLU A 27 0.09 1.46 -4.27
N LEU A 28 1.01 2.20 -3.63
CA LEU A 28 2.29 2.56 -4.26
C LEU A 28 3.08 1.32 -4.68
N LEU A 29 3.12 0.28 -3.85
CA LEU A 29 3.81 -0.96 -4.19
C LEU A 29 3.10 -1.72 -5.32
N GLU A 30 1.75 -1.77 -5.32
CA GLU A 30 0.99 -2.36 -6.44
C GLU A 30 1.33 -1.68 -7.76
N ARG A 31 1.31 -0.35 -7.78
CA ARG A 31 1.64 0.45 -8.97
C ARG A 31 3.08 0.28 -9.42
N ILE A 32 4.02 0.16 -8.49
CA ILE A 32 5.42 -0.14 -8.83
C ILE A 32 5.54 -1.55 -9.43
N ALA A 33 4.79 -2.54 -8.93
CA ALA A 33 4.78 -3.89 -9.49
C ALA A 33 4.22 -3.90 -10.92
N GLU A 34 3.17 -3.13 -11.19
CA GLU A 34 2.54 -3.02 -12.50
C GLU A 34 3.42 -2.27 -13.52
N THR A 35 4.04 -1.16 -13.09
CA THR A 35 4.70 -0.22 -14.00
C THR A 35 6.21 -0.40 -14.09
N GLY A 36 6.82 -1.08 -13.11
CA GLY A 36 8.27 -1.16 -12.95
C GLY A 36 8.95 0.20 -12.67
N SER A 37 8.19 1.23 -12.24
CA SER A 37 8.70 2.59 -12.08
C SER A 37 8.05 3.36 -10.93
N ILE A 38 8.87 3.92 -10.04
CA ILE A 38 8.40 4.83 -8.97
C ILE A 38 7.78 6.10 -9.57
N SER A 39 8.32 6.63 -10.66
CA SER A 39 7.82 7.88 -11.26
C SER A 39 6.46 7.70 -11.92
N GLN A 40 6.25 6.58 -12.62
CA GLN A 40 4.96 6.26 -13.22
C GLN A 40 3.92 5.95 -12.15
N ALA A 41 4.27 5.16 -11.14
CA ALA A 41 3.40 4.92 -9.97
C ALA A 41 2.99 6.21 -9.26
N ALA A 42 3.94 7.13 -9.03
CA ALA A 42 3.65 8.43 -8.44
C ALA A 42 2.64 9.23 -9.28
N LYS A 43 2.83 9.26 -10.60
CA LYS A 43 1.95 9.95 -11.54
C LYS A 43 0.52 9.39 -11.50
N GLU A 44 0.37 8.07 -11.50
CA GLU A 44 -0.94 7.40 -11.43
C GLU A 44 -1.68 7.68 -10.11
N MET A 45 -0.93 7.86 -9.02
CA MET A 45 -1.48 8.21 -7.71
C MET A 45 -1.67 9.72 -7.49
N GLY A 46 -1.36 10.56 -8.49
CA GLY A 46 -1.37 12.03 -8.32
C GLY A 46 -0.37 12.55 -7.28
N LEU A 47 0.72 11.81 -7.03
CA LEU A 47 1.79 12.15 -6.10
C LEU A 47 2.96 12.80 -6.83
N SER A 48 3.67 13.70 -6.14
CA SER A 48 5.00 14.11 -6.62
C SER A 48 5.97 12.93 -6.52
N TYR A 49 6.91 12.86 -7.46
CA TYR A 49 7.99 11.86 -7.40
C TYR A 49 8.71 11.89 -6.04
N LYS A 50 9.00 13.08 -5.51
CA LYS A 50 9.64 13.26 -4.19
C LYS A 50 8.84 12.58 -3.07
N LYS A 51 7.51 12.67 -3.10
CA LYS A 51 6.65 12.04 -2.09
C LYS A 51 6.62 10.53 -2.21
N ALA A 52 6.51 9.99 -3.43
CA ALA A 52 6.58 8.55 -3.65
C ALA A 52 7.95 7.98 -3.26
N TRP A 53 9.04 8.68 -3.61
CA TRP A 53 10.39 8.31 -3.21
C TRP A 53 10.55 8.31 -1.70
N ALA A 54 10.08 9.34 -0.98
CA ALA A 54 10.13 9.38 0.48
C ALA A 54 9.32 8.24 1.14
N MET A 55 8.21 7.81 0.52
CA MET A 55 7.45 6.66 1.00
C MET A 55 8.23 5.35 0.85
N VAL A 56 8.90 5.17 -0.28
CA VAL A 56 9.78 4.01 -0.56
C VAL A 56 10.98 4.01 0.39
N ASP A 57 11.66 5.13 0.51
CA ASP A 57 12.84 5.30 1.37
C ASP A 57 12.52 5.00 2.83
N ALA A 58 11.38 5.51 3.33
CA ALA A 58 10.91 5.19 4.67
C ALA A 58 10.63 3.69 4.86
N MET A 59 10.05 3.00 3.87
CA MET A 59 9.84 1.55 3.96
C MET A 59 11.16 0.78 4.01
N ASN A 60 12.08 1.12 3.11
CA ASN A 60 13.39 0.47 3.00
C ASN A 60 14.25 0.68 4.25
N THR A 61 14.14 1.85 4.89
CA THR A 61 14.96 2.22 6.05
C THR A 61 14.39 1.69 7.37
N LEU A 62 13.07 1.75 7.56
CA LEU A 62 12.44 1.40 8.84
C LEU A 62 11.97 -0.06 8.93
N GLY A 63 11.80 -0.72 7.79
CA GLY A 63 11.31 -2.09 7.76
C GLY A 63 12.42 -3.13 7.77
N LYS A 64 12.05 -4.40 7.57
CA LYS A 64 12.97 -5.56 7.69
C LYS A 64 13.90 -5.78 6.49
N GLY A 65 13.94 -4.86 5.54
CA GLY A 65 14.78 -4.95 4.35
C GLY A 65 14.29 -3.99 3.29
N PRO A 66 14.99 -3.89 2.14
CA PRO A 66 14.45 -3.12 1.05
C PRO A 66 13.16 -3.79 0.58
N TYR A 67 12.10 -3.01 0.49
CA TYR A 67 10.82 -3.37 -0.13
C TYR A 67 10.91 -3.13 -1.63
N VAL A 68 11.63 -2.08 -2.02
CA VAL A 68 11.82 -1.67 -3.42
C VAL A 68 13.30 -1.51 -3.69
N VAL A 69 13.78 -2.07 -4.80
CA VAL A 69 15.14 -1.88 -5.29
C VAL A 69 15.13 -1.32 -6.71
N THR A 70 16.06 -0.42 -6.99
CA THR A 70 16.27 0.14 -8.32
C THR A 70 17.47 -0.54 -8.99
N GLN A 71 17.29 -0.96 -10.24
CA GLN A 71 18.37 -1.50 -11.05
C GLN A 71 19.06 -0.35 -11.80
N LYS A 72 20.37 -0.22 -11.65
CA LYS A 72 21.16 0.75 -12.41
C LYS A 72 21.44 0.20 -13.82
N GLY A 73 20.93 0.88 -14.84
CA GLY A 73 21.50 0.85 -16.20
C GLY A 73 21.10 -0.32 -17.10
N GLY A 74 20.56 0.04 -18.27
CA GLY A 74 20.32 -0.78 -19.46
C GLY A 74 19.86 0.14 -20.60
N THR A 75 19.92 -0.28 -21.86
CA THR A 75 19.59 0.54 -23.06
C THR A 75 18.17 1.13 -23.08
N LYS A 76 17.28 0.71 -22.17
CA LYS A 76 15.91 1.23 -22.01
C LYS A 76 15.65 1.95 -20.67
N GLY A 77 16.68 2.26 -19.87
CA GLY A 77 16.54 2.91 -18.57
C GLY A 77 16.42 1.91 -17.41
N GLY A 78 16.94 2.29 -16.24
CA GLY A 78 16.94 1.45 -15.03
C GLY A 78 15.52 1.20 -14.51
N GLY A 79 15.20 -0.07 -14.21
CA GLY A 79 13.89 -0.48 -13.69
C GLY A 79 13.79 -0.45 -12.17
N THR A 80 12.57 -0.43 -11.66
CA THR A 80 12.25 -0.60 -10.24
C THR A 80 11.57 -1.94 -10.04
N VAL A 81 12.00 -2.73 -9.05
CA VAL A 81 11.38 -4.02 -8.73
C VAL A 81 11.04 -4.14 -7.25
N LEU A 82 9.94 -4.84 -6.97
CA LEU A 82 9.59 -5.26 -5.62
C LEU A 82 10.46 -6.44 -5.19
N THR A 83 10.90 -6.42 -3.94
CA THR A 83 11.56 -7.56 -3.30
C THR A 83 10.54 -8.56 -2.76
N ASP A 84 11.00 -9.72 -2.31
CA ASP A 84 10.13 -10.66 -1.59
C ASP A 84 9.60 -10.07 -0.28
N THR A 85 10.37 -9.21 0.38
CA THR A 85 9.92 -8.48 1.58
C THR A 85 8.69 -7.63 1.28
N ALA A 86 8.67 -6.93 0.13
CA ALA A 86 7.49 -6.19 -0.32
C ALA A 86 6.29 -7.10 -0.59
N ARG A 87 6.49 -8.17 -1.35
CA ARG A 87 5.42 -9.15 -1.63
C ARG A 87 4.82 -9.72 -0.35
N ASN A 88 5.67 -10.06 0.62
CA ASN A 88 5.24 -10.63 1.90
C ASN A 88 4.44 -9.64 2.75
N VAL A 89 4.88 -8.37 2.87
CA VAL A 89 4.11 -7.37 3.63
C VAL A 89 2.78 -7.04 2.96
N MET A 90 2.74 -6.97 1.62
CA MET A 90 1.51 -6.73 0.87
C MET A 90 0.53 -7.87 1.09
N ALA A 91 0.98 -9.11 0.98
CA ALA A 91 0.13 -10.27 1.22
C ALA A 91 -0.39 -10.31 2.67
N ALA A 92 0.44 -9.98 3.66
CA ALA A 92 0.03 -9.91 5.06
C ALA A 92 -1.00 -8.79 5.31
N TYR A 93 -0.77 -7.60 4.75
CA TYR A 93 -1.68 -6.47 4.86
C TYR A 93 -3.02 -6.75 4.19
N LYS A 94 -3.02 -7.36 2.99
CA LYS A 94 -4.24 -7.77 2.30
C LYS A 94 -5.06 -8.75 3.16
N ARG A 95 -4.42 -9.78 3.71
CA ARG A 95 -5.10 -10.76 4.59
C ARG A 95 -5.71 -10.10 5.83
N LEU A 96 -5.03 -9.12 6.43
CA LEU A 96 -5.58 -8.35 7.55
C LEU A 96 -6.80 -7.53 7.11
N ASN A 97 -6.70 -6.83 5.98
CA ASN A 97 -7.79 -6.03 5.42
C ASN A 97 -9.02 -6.89 5.10
N ASP A 98 -8.83 -8.07 4.51
CA ASP A 98 -9.91 -9.03 4.22
C ASP A 98 -10.61 -9.48 5.52
N LYS A 99 -9.85 -9.80 6.57
CA LYS A 99 -10.40 -10.18 7.89
C LYS A 99 -11.20 -9.05 8.54
N LEU A 100 -10.67 -7.83 8.52
CA LEU A 100 -11.37 -6.67 9.09
C LEU A 100 -12.66 -6.38 8.33
N ASN A 101 -12.64 -6.42 6.99
CA ASN A 101 -13.85 -6.21 6.19
C ASN A 101 -14.90 -7.29 6.43
N ALA A 102 -14.49 -8.55 6.61
CA ALA A 102 -15.42 -9.62 6.97
C ALA A 102 -16.08 -9.35 8.33
N ALA A 103 -15.31 -8.96 9.35
CA ALA A 103 -15.86 -8.61 10.66
C ALA A 103 -16.87 -7.46 10.57
N LEU A 104 -16.59 -6.42 9.77
CA LEU A 104 -17.51 -5.29 9.59
C LEU A 104 -18.81 -5.67 8.86
N ALA A 105 -18.78 -6.67 7.98
CA ALA A 105 -19.98 -7.18 7.34
C ALA A 105 -20.88 -7.96 8.31
N GLU A 106 -20.31 -8.45 9.41
CA GLU A 106 -20.97 -9.18 10.49
C GLU A 106 -21.40 -8.28 11.65
N GLU A 107 -21.53 -6.95 11.45
CA GLU A 107 -22.03 -5.99 12.44
C GLU A 107 -23.51 -5.62 12.19
N PRO A 108 -24.48 -6.52 12.47
CA PRO A 108 -25.88 -6.34 12.09
C PRO A 108 -26.58 -5.24 12.89
N GLU A 109 -26.14 -4.97 14.13
CA GLU A 109 -26.77 -3.97 14.98
C GLU A 109 -26.61 -2.57 14.38
N LEU A 110 -25.36 -2.15 14.10
CA LEU A 110 -25.09 -0.84 13.51
C LEU A 110 -25.76 -0.68 12.14
N LEU A 111 -25.73 -1.73 11.31
CA LEU A 111 -26.36 -1.72 9.99
C LEU A 111 -27.89 -1.64 10.06
N SER A 112 -28.51 -2.18 11.12
CA SER A 112 -29.96 -2.13 11.32
C SER A 112 -30.48 -0.80 11.83
N LEU A 113 -29.61 0.03 12.42
CA LEU A 113 -29.97 1.30 13.06
C LEU A 113 -29.83 2.53 12.14
N ILE A 114 -29.30 2.36 10.91
CA ILE A 114 -28.99 3.45 9.94
C ILE A 114 -29.72 3.19 8.62
#